data_AF-A9D784-F1
#
_entry.id   AF-A9D784-F1
#
_cell.length_a   1.000
_cell.length_b   1.000
_cell.length_c   1.000
_cell.angle_alpha   90.00
_cell.angle_beta   90.00
_cell.angle_gamma   90.00
#
_symmetry.space_group_name_H-M   'P 1'
#
loop_
_entity.id
_entity.type
_entity.pdbx_description
1 polymer ?
#
loop_
_entity_poly.entity_id
_entity_poly.type
_entity_poly.pdbx_seq_one_letter_code
_entity_poly.pdbx_strand_id
1 'polypeptide(L)' 'MSYTVKLFAGFVGTALLVIFVLGLSHSISTGFAGFWGGFPFMIISFVVLSMAIYDFWDECIRRKK' A
#
# COMPACT_ATOMS: atom_id res chain seq x y z
N MET A 1 7.54 -2.93 -22.64
CA MET A 1 8.05 -3.65 -21.45
C MET A 1 7.41 -5.03 -21.42
N SER A 2 8.14 -6.10 -21.15
CA SER A 2 7.55 -7.45 -21.11
C SER A 2 6.46 -7.54 -20.03
N TYR A 3 5.34 -8.20 -20.31
CA TYR A 3 4.20 -8.33 -19.38
C TYR A 3 4.65 -8.89 -18.02
N THR A 4 5.55 -9.88 -18.05
CA THR A 4 6.14 -10.49 -16.85
C THR A 4 6.92 -9.48 -16.01
N VAL A 5 7.65 -8.56 -16.65
CA VAL A 5 8.42 -7.52 -15.96
C VAL A 5 7.49 -6.48 -15.34
N LYS A 6 6.43 -6.07 -16.05
CA LYS A 6 5.43 -5.13 -15.52
C LYS A 6 4.75 -5.69 -14.27
N LEU A 7 4.37 -6.97 -14.32
CA LEU A 7 3.68 -7.66 -13.23
C LEU A 7 4.61 -7.90 -12.03
N PHE A 8 5.86 -8.31 -12.26
CA PHE A 8 6.83 -8.54 -11.20
C PHE A 8 7.28 -7.25 -10.52
N ALA A 9 7.61 -6.22 -11.31
CA ALA A 9 8.00 -4.91 -10.77
C ALA A 9 6.84 -4.23 -10.04
N GLY A 10 5.62 -4.29 -10.59
CA GLY A 10 4.41 -3.82 -9.92
C GLY A 10 4.19 -4.53 -8.59
N PHE A 11 4.28 -5.87 -8.58
CA PHE A 11 4.05 -6.65 -7.35
C PHE A 11 5.08 -6.31 -6.26
N VAL A 12 6.37 -6.26 -6.61
CA VAL A 12 7.44 -5.92 -5.66
C VAL A 12 7.27 -4.49 -5.14
N GLY A 13 6.92 -3.54 -6.01
CA GLY A 13 6.67 -2.14 -5.62
C GLY A 13 5.49 -2.01 -4.66
N THR A 14 4.35 -2.62 -4.98
CA THR A 14 3.16 -2.58 -4.13
C THR A 14 3.40 -3.32 -2.80
N ALA A 15 4.11 -4.45 -2.82
CA ALA A 15 4.45 -5.19 -1.59
C ALA A 15 5.34 -4.37 -0.65
N LEU A 16 6.37 -3.70 -1.17
CA LEU A 16 7.25 -2.83 -0.38
C LEU A 16 6.47 -1.64 0.20
N LEU A 17 5.57 -1.03 -0.59
CA LEU A 17 4.70 0.05 -0.13
C LEU A 17 3.83 -0.42 1.05
N VAL A 18 3.18 -1.57 0.91
CA VAL A 18 2.30 -2.13 1.95
C VAL A 18 3.07 -2.36 3.25
N ILE A 19 4.22 -3.03 3.18
CA ILE A 19 5.06 -3.31 4.35
C ILE A 19 5.51 -2.00 5.01
N PHE A 20 5.91 -1.02 4.22
CA PHE A 20 6.36 0.28 4.72
C PHE A 20 5.24 1.04 5.44
N VAL A 21 4.06 1.19 4.81
CA VAL A 21 2.94 1.95 5.39
C VAL A 21 2.40 1.29 6.65
N LEU A 22 2.32 -0.04 6.68
CA LEU A 22 1.93 -0.77 7.89
C LEU A 22 2.97 -0.59 9.01
N GLY A 23 4.26 -0.65 8.68
CA GLY A 23 5.34 -0.39 9.64
C GLY A 23 5.30 1.03 10.21
N LEU A 24 5.05 2.03 9.35
CA LEU A 24 4.84 3.42 9.77
C LEU A 24 3.62 3.55 10.68
N SER A 25 2.50 2.94 10.31
CA SER A 25 1.26 3.00 11.10
C SER A 25 1.43 2.40 12.48
N HIS A 26 2.12 1.26 12.57
CA HIS A 26 2.43 0.64 13.84
C HIS A 26 3.36 1.54 14.68
N SER A 27 4.45 2.04 14.09
CA SER A 27 5.42 2.90 14.78
C SER A 27 4.79 4.18 15.33
N ILE A 28 3.89 4.83 14.58
CA ILE A 28 3.19 6.05 15.02
C ILE A 28 2.20 5.73 16.15
N SER A 29 1.44 4.64 16.01
CA SER A 29 0.39 4.27 16.96
C SER A 29 0.96 3.78 18.30
N THR A 30 2.08 3.05 18.29
CA THR A 30 2.71 2.54 19.53
C THR A 30 3.78 3.47 20.09
N GLY A 31 4.43 4.28 19.25
CA GLY A 31 5.61 5.06 19.63
C GLY A 31 5.37 6.55 19.86
N PHE A 32 4.57 7.20 19.02
CA PHE A 32 4.49 8.68 18.98
C PHE A 32 3.19 9.27 19.55
N ALA A 33 2.04 8.71 19.18
CA ALA A 33 0.75 9.37 19.39
C ALA A 33 -0.23 8.56 20.28
N GLY A 34 0.14 7.33 20.65
CA GLY A 34 -0.75 6.37 21.29
C GLY A 34 -1.92 5.94 20.38
N PHE A 35 -2.81 5.09 20.89
CA PHE A 35 -3.90 4.52 20.09
C PHE A 35 -4.84 5.60 19.50
N TRP A 36 -5.22 6.59 20.31
CA TRP A 36 -6.14 7.66 19.89
C TRP A 36 -5.51 8.66 18.92
N GLY A 37 -4.20 8.94 19.04
CA GLY A 37 -3.50 9.79 18.09
C GLY A 37 -3.11 9.07 16.80
N GLY A 38 -2.92 7.75 16.85
CA GLY A 38 -2.65 6.90 15.69
C GLY A 38 -3.89 6.50 14.89
N PHE A 39 -5.09 6.54 15.49
CA PHE A 39 -6.35 6.18 14.85
C PHE A 39 -6.64 6.92 13.52
N PRO A 40 -6.53 8.27 13.43
CA PRO A 40 -6.71 8.96 12.15
C PRO A 40 -5.67 8.54 11.10
N PHE A 41 -4.43 8.25 11.51
CA PHE A 41 -3.39 7.76 10.60
C PHE A 41 -3.71 6.35 10.09
N MET A 42 -4.22 5.47 10.96
CA MET A 42 -4.68 4.12 10.57
C MET A 42 -5.76 4.20 9.49
N ILE A 43 -6.77 5.06 9.64
CA ILE A 43 -7.84 5.23 8.65
C ILE A 43 -7.28 5.67 7.29
N ILE A 44 -6.41 6.69 7.29
CA ILE A 44 -5.79 7.19 6.05
C ILE A 44 -4.94 6.10 5.41
N SER A 45 -4.13 5.39 6.21
CA SER A 45 -3.27 4.32 5.71
C SER A 45 -4.08 3.19 5.05
N PHE A 46 -5.25 2.85 5.62
CA PHE A 46 -6.15 1.84 5.04
C PHE A 46 -6.71 2.28 3.68
N VAL A 47 -7.14 3.53 3.60
CA VAL A 47 -7.66 4.12 2.35
C VAL A 47 -6.57 4.13 1.27
N VAL A 48 -5.35 4.60 1.60
CA VAL A 48 -4.22 4.62 0.66
C VAL A 48 -3.81 3.22 0.21
N LEU A 49 -3.76 2.24 1.14
CA LEU A 49 -3.45 0.85 0.79
C LEU A 49 -4.49 0.25 -0.16
N SER A 50 -5.78 0.52 0.07
CA SER A 50 -6.84 0.06 -0.82
C SER A 50 -6.73 0.66 -2.23
N MET A 51 -6.37 1.95 -2.33
CA MET A 51 -6.11 2.59 -3.62
C MET A 51 -4.86 2.04 -4.30
N ALA A 52 -3.78 1.79 -3.56
CA ALA A 52 -2.55 1.23 -4.13
C ALA A 52 -2.74 -0.19 -4.68
N ILE A 53 -3.56 -1.02 -4.01
CA ILE A 53 -3.94 -2.34 -4.50
C ILE A 53 -4.84 -2.23 -5.73
N TYR A 54 -5.78 -1.29 -5.73
CA TYR A 54 -6.63 -1.03 -6.90
C TYR A 54 -5.81 -0.58 -8.11
N ASP A 55 -4.85 0.32 -7.91
CA ASP A 55 -3.94 0.80 -8.96
C ASP A 55 -3.08 -0.34 -9.52
N PHE A 56 -2.52 -1.20 -8.66
CA PHE A 56 -1.83 -2.41 -9.10
C PHE A 56 -2.74 -3.32 -9.93
N TRP A 57 -4.00 -3.48 -9.53
CA TRP A 57 -4.96 -4.29 -10.26
C TRP A 57 -5.33 -3.67 -11.61
N ASP A 58 -5.60 -2.37 -11.68
CA ASP A 58 -5.97 -1.66 -12.92
C ASP A 58 -4.80 -1.63 -13.92
N GLU A 59 -3.57 -1.43 -13.43
CA GLU A 59 -2.40 -1.15 -14.27
C GLU A 59 -1.62 -2.41 -14.69
N CYS A 60 -1.60 -3.44 -13.83
CA CYS A 60 -0.86 -4.69 -14.06
C CYS A 60 -1.74 -5.88 -14.44
N ILE A 61 -2.99 -5.95 -13.95
CA ILE A 61 -3.85 -7.13 -14.12
C ILE A 61 -5.00 -6.87 -15.10
N ARG A 62 -5.64 -5.71 -15.04
CA ARG A 62 -6.76 -5.36 -15.92
C ARG A 62 -6.23 -5.10 -17.32
N ARG A 63 -6.34 -6.13 -18.17
CA ARG A 63 -6.09 -5.99 -19.60
C ARG A 63 -7.18 -5.13 -20.22
N LYS A 64 -6.91 -3.83 -20.41
CA LYS A 64 -7.69 -3.04 -21.36
C LYS A 64 -7.45 -3.66 -22.75
N LYS A 65 -8.54 -4.17 -23.30
CA LYS A 65 -8.61 -4.80 -24.62
C LYS A 65 -8.33 -3.77 -25.71
#